data_AF-A0A8I1KDV2-F1
#
_entry.id   AF-A0A8I1KDV2-F1
#
_cell.length_a   1.000
_cell.length_b   1.000
_cell.length_c   1.000
_cell.angle_alpha   90.00
_cell.angle_beta   90.00
_cell.angle_gamma   90.00
#
_symmetry.space_group_name_H-M   'P 1'
#
loop_
_entity.id
_entity.type
_entity.pdbx_description
1 polymer ?
#
loop_
_entity_poly.entity_id
_entity_poly.type
_entity_poly.pdbx_seq_one_letter_code
_entity_poly.pdbx_strand_id
1 'polypeptide(L)'
;MNHLEFIEKNVREQLIKQGFSSSVAQGGAWQALDLYKRMSQASKKGAIFDDVLRHAKAWADKQVSKAEVTRRKRTSPKDQGGLF
;
A
#
# COMPACT_ATOMS: atom_id res chain seq x y z
N MET A 1 15.63 17.94 -2.73
CA MET A 1 14.84 16.71 -2.99
C MET A 1 13.78 17.07 -4.01
N ASN A 2 13.61 16.24 -5.03
CA ASN A 2 12.52 16.42 -5.99
C ASN A 2 11.17 16.11 -5.32
N HIS A 3 10.07 16.68 -5.80
CA HIS A 3 8.73 16.49 -5.21
C HIS A 3 8.32 15.01 -5.16
N LEU A 4 8.75 14.23 -6.16
CA LEU A 4 8.52 12.78 -6.22
C LEU A 4 9.25 12.05 -5.09
N GLU A 5 10.54 12.34 -4.90
CA GLU A 5 11.34 11.71 -3.84
C GLU A 5 10.81 12.06 -2.44
N PHE A 6 10.31 13.29 -2.28
CA PHE A 6 9.66 13.71 -1.05
C PHE A 6 8.43 12.85 -0.75
N ILE A 7 7.54 12.67 -1.74
CA ILE A 7 6.33 11.86 -1.57
C ILE A 7 6.69 10.41 -1.28
N GLU A 8 7.61 9.82 -2.03
CA GLU A 8 8.01 8.43 -1.85
C GLU A 8 8.53 8.16 -0.42
N LYS A 9 9.50 8.97 0.03
CA LYS A 9 10.12 8.78 1.35
C LYS A 9 9.12 8.99 2.48
N ASN A 10 8.36 10.09 2.44
CA ASN A 10 7.42 10.41 3.52
C ASN A 10 6.26 9.41 3.57
N VAL A 11 5.67 9.01 2.44
CA VAL A 11 4.58 8.02 2.44
C VAL A 11 5.06 6.67 2.96
N ARG A 12 6.25 6.23 2.53
CA ARG A 12 6.87 5.00 3.03
C ARG A 12 7.07 5.05 4.55
N GLU A 13 7.69 6.11 5.07
CA GLU A 13 7.93 6.26 6.51
C GLU A 13 6.63 6.28 7.30
N GLN A 14 5.59 6.96 6.81
CA GLN A 14 4.28 6.97 7.44
C GLN A 14 3.62 5.60 7.47
N LEU A 15 3.69 4.83 6.40
CA LEU A 15 3.15 3.47 6.37
C LEU A 15 3.92 2.53 7.30
N ILE A 16 5.25 2.64 7.38
CA ILE A 16 6.05 1.87 8.34
C ILE A 16 5.67 2.25 9.78
N LYS A 17 5.51 3.55 10.08
CA LYS A 17 5.08 4.03 11.41
C LYS A 17 3.69 3.53 11.80
N GLN A 18 2.82 3.27 10.82
CA GLN A 18 1.49 2.67 11.03
C GLN A 18 1.54 1.15 11.22
N GLY A 19 2.71 0.51 11.12
CA GLY A 19 2.90 -0.92 11.35
C GLY A 19 2.80 -1.80 10.10
N PHE A 20 2.74 -1.20 8.90
CA PHE A 20 2.82 -1.98 7.66
C PHE A 20 4.25 -2.48 7.43
N SER A 21 4.39 -3.66 6.83
CA SER A 21 5.70 -4.21 6.48
C SER A 21 6.39 -3.36 5.41
N SER A 22 7.73 -3.35 5.38
CA SER A 22 8.52 -2.56 4.43
C SER A 22 8.14 -2.81 2.97
N SER A 23 7.79 -4.04 2.59
CA SER A 23 7.34 -4.36 1.23
C SER A 23 5.99 -3.72 0.88
N VAL A 24 5.03 -3.74 1.83
CA VAL A 24 3.72 -3.09 1.62
C VAL A 24 3.88 -1.57 1.65
N ALA A 25 4.72 -1.03 2.53
CA ALA A 25 5.02 0.40 2.57
C ALA A 25 5.65 0.90 1.25
N GLN A 26 6.58 0.14 0.67
CA GLN A 26 7.18 0.47 -0.63
C GLN A 26 6.15 0.42 -1.76
N GLY A 27 5.28 -0.60 -1.79
CA GLY A 27 4.20 -0.67 -2.78
C GLY A 27 3.18 0.46 -2.64
N GLY A 28 2.86 0.85 -1.41
CA GLY A 28 2.00 2.00 -1.12
C GLY A 28 2.61 3.33 -1.58
N ALA A 29 3.94 3.49 -1.43
CA ALA A 29 4.65 4.67 -1.90
C ALA A 29 4.60 4.79 -3.44
N TRP A 30 4.75 3.70 -4.19
CA TRP A 30 4.59 3.72 -5.64
C TRP A 30 3.17 4.08 -6.07
N GLN A 31 2.17 3.59 -5.35
CA GLN A 31 0.77 3.94 -5.61
C GLN A 31 0.48 5.42 -5.34
N ALA A 32 1.10 6.00 -4.32
CA ALA A 32 1.06 7.45 -4.06
C ALA A 32 1.73 8.26 -5.18
N LEU A 33 2.89 7.82 -5.68
CA LEU A 33 3.59 8.47 -6.79
C LEU A 33 2.76 8.45 -8.08
N ASP A 34 2.15 7.31 -8.39
CA ASP A 34 1.30 7.16 -9.56
C ASP A 34 0.06 8.06 -9.47
N LEU A 35 -0.57 8.14 -8.30
CA LEU A 35 -1.67 9.08 -8.08
C LEU A 35 -1.18 10.53 -8.23
N TYR A 36 -0.05 10.90 -7.62
CA TYR A 36 0.51 12.25 -7.71
C TYR A 36 0.80 12.68 -9.15
N LYS A 37 1.37 11.78 -9.97
CA LYS A 37 1.65 12.05 -11.38
C LYS A 37 0.38 12.26 -12.21
N ARG A 38 -0.70 11.55 -11.87
CA ARG A 38 -1.99 11.63 -12.57
C ARG A 38 -2.90 12.73 -12.02
N MET A 39 -2.58 13.28 -10.86
CA MET A 39 -3.38 14.27 -10.16
C MET A 39 -3.05 15.67 -10.66
N SER A 40 -4.02 16.32 -11.31
CA SER A 40 -3.87 17.70 -11.80
C SER A 40 -4.05 18.74 -10.68
N GLN A 41 -4.84 18.44 -9.65
CA GLN A 41 -5.06 19.30 -8.48
C GLN A 41 -5.35 18.48 -7.23
N ALA A 42 -4.94 19.02 -6.08
CA ALA A 42 -5.29 18.48 -4.76
C ALA A 42 -6.77 18.74 -4.42
N SER A 43 -7.35 17.90 -3.57
CA SER A 43 -8.74 18.04 -3.12
C SER A 43 -9.00 19.38 -2.40
N LYS A 44 -8.00 19.87 -1.66
CA LYS A 44 -7.98 21.18 -1.00
C LYS A 44 -6.58 21.80 -1.11
N LYS A 45 -6.49 23.13 -0.95
CA LYS A 45 -5.20 23.83 -0.92
C LYS A 45 -4.30 23.21 0.16
N GLY A 46 -3.15 22.68 -0.25
CA GLY A 46 -2.17 22.04 0.65
C GLY A 46 -2.46 20.59 1.03
N ALA A 47 -3.59 19.99 0.61
CA ALA A 47 -3.97 18.64 1.01
C ALA A 47 -3.41 17.52 0.10
N ILE A 48 -2.48 17.85 -0.81
CA ILE A 48 -2.00 16.87 -1.80
C ILE A 48 -1.34 15.67 -1.15
N PHE A 49 -0.60 15.90 -0.07
CA PHE A 49 0.07 14.85 0.67
C PHE A 49 -0.93 13.93 1.40
N ASP A 50 -1.94 14.52 2.03
CA ASP A 50 -3.00 13.76 2.70
C ASP A 50 -3.80 12.91 1.71
N ASP A 51 -4.06 13.42 0.49
CA ASP A 51 -4.75 12.69 -0.56
C ASP A 51 -3.97 11.47 -1.02
N VAL A 52 -2.67 11.61 -1.29
CA VAL A 52 -1.82 10.48 -1.70
C VAL A 52 -1.58 9.50 -0.55
N LEU A 53 -1.45 9.97 0.69
CA LEU A 53 -1.30 9.13 1.86
C LEU A 53 -2.56 8.30 2.12
N ARG A 54 -3.75 8.90 1.98
CA ARG A 54 -5.03 8.19 2.12
C ARG A 54 -5.15 7.08 1.08
N HIS A 55 -4.77 7.35 -0.16
CA HIS A 55 -4.80 6.36 -1.24
C HIS A 55 -3.80 5.22 -1.01
N ALA A 56 -2.58 5.55 -0.58
CA ALA A 56 -1.55 4.57 -0.25
C ALA A 56 -1.97 3.67 0.92
N LYS A 57 -2.59 4.24 1.96
CA LYS A 57 -3.13 3.49 3.10
C LYS A 57 -4.26 2.55 2.68
N ALA A 58 -5.23 3.05 1.90
CA ALA A 58 -6.32 2.22 1.38
C ALA A 58 -5.81 1.07 0.49
N TRP A 59 -4.69 1.25 -0.20
CA TRP A 59 -4.01 0.19 -0.92
C TRP A 59 -3.32 -0.80 0.03
N ALA A 60 -2.60 -0.31 1.04
CA ALA A 60 -1.89 -1.11 2.03
C ALA A 60 -2.85 -2.01 2.85
N ASP A 61 -3.99 -1.49 3.28
CA ASP A 61 -5.04 -2.24 3.99
C ASP A 61 -5.56 -3.43 3.16
N LYS A 62 -5.69 -3.23 1.84
CA LYS A 62 -6.07 -4.30 0.90
C LYS A 62 -4.97 -5.34 0.72
N GLN A 63 -3.70 -5.01 0.98
CA GLN A 63 -2.61 -5.98 0.93
C GLN A 63 -2.53 -6.82 2.20
N VAL A 64 -2.79 -6.24 3.37
CA VAL A 64 -2.81 -6.98 4.64
C VAL A 64 -3.92 -8.03 4.64
N SER A 65 -5.13 -7.67 4.21
CA SER A 65 -6.24 -8.62 4.05
C SER A 65 -5.92 -9.73 3.04
N LYS A 66 -5.28 -9.40 1.91
CA LYS A 66 -4.78 -10.41 0.95
C LYS A 66 -3.66 -11.29 1.53
N ALA A 67 -2.77 -10.73 2.35
CA ALA A 67 -1.72 -11.48 3.01
C ALA A 67 -2.31 -12.47 4.01
N GLU A 68 -3.34 -12.07 4.75
CA GLU A 68 -4.08 -12.97 5.64
C GLU A 68 -4.79 -14.09 4.86
N VAL A 69 -5.50 -13.76 3.78
CA VAL A 69 -6.15 -14.75 2.90
C VAL A 69 -5.13 -15.71 2.28
N THR A 70 -3.98 -15.20 1.83
CA THR A 70 -2.90 -16.02 1.25
C THR A 70 -2.26 -16.90 2.31
N ARG A 71 -2.06 -16.39 3.54
CA ARG A 71 -1.56 -17.18 4.67
C ARG A 71 -2.52 -18.30 5.02
N ARG A 72 -3.82 -18.01 5.14
CA ARG A 72 -4.88 -19.02 5.36
C ARG A 72 -4.89 -20.07 4.26
N LYS A 73 -4.73 -19.68 2.98
CA LYS A 73 -4.68 -20.61 1.84
C LYS A 73 -3.42 -21.49 1.84
N ARG A 74 -2.30 -20.98 2.36
CA ARG A 74 -1.03 -21.73 2.50
C ARG A 74 -1.02 -22.68 3.70
N THR A 75 -1.71 -22.34 4.78
CA THR A 75 -1.80 -23.18 5.99
C THR A 75 -2.93 -24.20 5.95
N SER A 76 -3.88 -24.05 5.01
CA SER A 76 -4.89 -25.07 4.77
C SER A 76 -4.18 -26.30 4.20
N PRO A 77 -4.24 -27.47 4.85
CA PRO A 77 -3.76 -28.71 4.27
C PRO A 77 -4.46 -28.88 2.92
N LYS A 78 -3.69 -29.07 1.84
CA LYS A 78 -4.26 -29.59 0.61
C LYS A 78 -4.65 -31.03 0.91
N ASP A 79 -5.88 -31.22 1.39
CA ASP A 79 -6.56 -32.51 1.36
C ASP A 79 -6.86 -32.80 -0.12
N GLN A 80 -5.81 -33.07 -0.90
CA GLN A 80 -5.93 -33.83 -2.13
C GLN A 80 -6.03 -35.29 -1.70
N GLY A 81 -7.21 -35.64 -1.17
CA GLY A 81 -7.65 -37.01 -1.10
C GLY A 81 -7.63 -37.58 -2.51
N GLY A 82 -6.54 -38.26 -2.85
CA GLY A 82 -6.52 -39.18 -3.97
C GLY A 82 -7.45 -40.32 -3.60
N LEU A 83 -8.63 -40.36 -4.23
CA LEU A 83 -9.56 -41.47 -4.11
C LEU A 83 -10.19 -41.68 -5.49
N PHE A 84 -9.61 -42.66 -6.18
CA PHE A 84 -10.10 -43.42 -7.35
C PHE A 84 -10.12 -42.72 -8.72
#